data_AF-A0A803SMI6-F1
#
_entry.id   AF-A0A803SMI6-F1
#
_cell.length_a   1.000
_cell.length_b   1.000
_cell.length_c   1.000
_cell.angle_alpha   90.00
_cell.angle_beta   90.00
_cell.angle_gamma   90.00
#
_symmetry.space_group_name_H-M   'P 1'
#
loop_
_entity.id
_entity.type
_entity.pdbx_description
1 polymer ?
#
loop_
_entity_poly.entity_id
_entity_poly.type
_entity_poly.pdbx_seq_one_letter_code
_entity_poly.pdbx_strand_id
1 'polypeptide(L)'
;MGLSHFIGFLMIFPAYISSQITLTETGGGAKKPGETLDMTCIVSGFSITSYGVHWIRQAPGKGLEWVGLIWSGGSNAYNSALQNRIRITRDTSKNHVSCTQQPEA
;
A
#
# COMPACT_ATOMS: atom_id res chain seq x y z
N MET A 1 -1.97 -56.45 -11.71
CA MET A 1 -2.49 -55.39 -10.80
C MET A 1 -1.31 -54.81 -10.05
N GLY A 2 -0.68 -53.74 -10.53
CA GLY A 2 0.57 -53.31 -9.89
C GLY A 2 1.28 -52.09 -10.50
N LEU A 3 0.71 -51.45 -11.51
CA LEU A 3 1.26 -50.22 -12.09
C LEU A 3 0.17 -49.13 -12.25
N SER A 4 -0.88 -49.18 -11.43
CA SER A 4 -1.95 -48.17 -11.39
C SER A 4 -1.92 -47.32 -10.11
N HIS A 5 -1.25 -47.78 -9.05
CA HIS A 5 -1.22 -47.09 -7.75
C HIS A 5 -0.06 -46.11 -7.57
N PHE A 6 0.86 -45.99 -8.52
CA PHE A 6 1.90 -44.94 -8.50
C PHE A 6 1.46 -43.62 -9.15
N ILE A 7 0.20 -43.53 -9.59
CA ILE A 7 -0.41 -42.30 -10.17
C ILE A 7 -1.11 -41.47 -9.06
N GLY A 8 -0.99 -41.87 -7.78
CA GLY A 8 -1.79 -41.30 -6.68
C GLY A 8 -1.02 -40.52 -5.61
N PHE A 9 0.24 -40.09 -5.85
CA PHE A 9 0.97 -39.30 -4.84
C PHE A 9 1.88 -38.23 -5.44
N LEU A 10 1.48 -37.64 -6.57
CA LEU A 10 1.83 -36.26 -6.87
C LEU A 10 0.74 -35.40 -6.23
N MET A 11 0.73 -35.35 -4.89
CA MET A 11 0.22 -34.17 -4.20
C MET A 11 1.12 -33.03 -4.65
N ILE A 12 0.71 -32.36 -5.72
CA ILE A 12 1.25 -31.10 -6.17
C ILE A 12 0.96 -30.16 -5.01
N PHE A 13 1.90 -30.07 -4.06
CA PHE A 13 1.95 -28.93 -3.15
C PHE A 13 1.98 -27.72 -4.09
N PRO A 14 0.92 -26.88 -4.15
CA PRO A 14 1.08 -25.60 -4.78
C PRO A 14 2.28 -24.97 -4.07
N ALA A 15 3.34 -24.72 -4.82
CA ALA A 15 4.54 -24.08 -4.29
C ALA A 15 4.04 -22.87 -3.49
N TYR A 16 4.31 -22.88 -2.20
CA TYR A 16 3.83 -21.85 -1.29
C TYR A 16 4.64 -20.60 -1.63
N ILE A 17 4.15 -19.79 -2.58
CA ILE A 17 4.76 -18.52 -2.95
C ILE A 17 4.49 -17.59 -1.78
N SER A 18 5.45 -17.52 -0.85
CA SER A 18 5.43 -16.58 0.26
C SER A 18 6.31 -15.39 -0.10
N SER A 19 5.71 -14.20 -0.13
CA SER A 19 6.48 -12.95 -0.14
C SER A 19 6.94 -12.66 1.28
N GLN A 20 8.20 -12.27 1.45
CA GLN A 20 8.68 -11.79 2.75
C GLN A 20 8.09 -10.43 3.13
N ILE A 21 7.57 -9.68 2.15
CA ILE A 21 7.06 -8.31 2.32
C ILE A 21 5.64 -8.22 1.78
N THR A 22 4.74 -7.61 2.55
CA THR A 22 3.38 -7.30 2.10
C THR A 22 3.03 -5.85 2.41
N LEU A 23 2.38 -5.20 1.46
CA LEU A 23 1.79 -3.87 1.60
C LEU A 23 0.29 -4.01 1.41
N THR A 24 -0.48 -3.78 2.48
CA THR A 24 -1.94 -3.88 2.44
C THR A 24 -2.54 -2.49 2.54
N GLU A 25 -3.20 -2.03 1.48
CA GLU A 25 -3.90 -0.75 1.47
C GLU A 25 -5.36 -0.91 1.91
N THR A 26 -5.83 0.03 2.73
CA THR A 26 -7.20 0.11 3.22
C THR A 26 -7.71 1.54 3.12
N GLY A 27 -9.02 1.74 2.92
CA GLY A 27 -9.66 3.06 2.92
C GLY A 27 -9.76 3.77 1.56
N GLY A 28 -9.10 3.27 0.50
CA GLY A 28 -9.05 3.84 -0.86
C GLY A 28 -10.33 3.72 -1.72
N GLY A 29 -11.51 3.67 -1.09
CA GLY A 29 -12.79 3.53 -1.79
C GLY A 29 -13.33 4.84 -2.35
N ALA A 30 -14.34 4.75 -3.22
CA ALA A 30 -15.07 5.91 -3.70
C ALA A 30 -15.74 6.65 -2.54
N LYS A 31 -15.49 7.95 -2.44
CA LYS A 31 -16.08 8.86 -1.45
C LYS A 31 -16.96 9.88 -2.14
N LYS A 32 -17.93 10.44 -1.42
CA LYS A 32 -18.74 11.53 -1.96
C LYS A 32 -17.89 12.80 -2.09
N PRO A 33 -18.18 13.69 -3.05
CA PRO A 33 -17.61 15.04 -3.05
C PRO A 33 -17.85 15.71 -1.69
N GLY A 34 -16.84 16.36 -1.13
CA GLY A 34 -16.93 16.97 0.20
C GLY A 34 -16.52 16.07 1.37
N GLU A 35 -16.27 14.78 1.13
CA GLU A 35 -15.73 13.88 2.16
C GLU A 35 -14.21 13.77 2.08
N THR A 36 -13.55 13.68 3.24
CA THR A 36 -12.12 13.37 3.32
C THR A 36 -11.88 11.91 2.95
N LEU A 37 -10.95 11.69 2.03
CA LEU A 37 -10.44 10.35 1.74
C LEU A 37 -9.30 10.04 2.71
N ASP A 38 -9.36 8.89 3.36
CA ASP A 38 -8.29 8.41 4.25
C ASP A 38 -7.87 7.02 3.80
N MET A 39 -6.57 6.87 3.54
CA MET A 39 -5.96 5.63 3.09
C MET A 39 -4.85 5.25 4.06
N THR A 40 -4.79 3.98 4.42
CA THR A 40 -3.74 3.43 5.28
C THR A 40 -3.07 2.26 4.62
N CYS A 41 -1.75 2.31 4.54
CA CYS A 41 -0.85 1.24 4.14
C CYS A 41 -0.33 0.53 5.39
N ILE A 42 -0.67 -0.75 5.53
CA ILE A 42 -0.17 -1.66 6.56
C ILE A 42 1.04 -2.37 5.97
N VAL A 43 2.20 -2.21 6.60
CA VAL A 43 3.46 -2.78 6.13
C VAL A 43 3.81 -4.01 6.96
N SER A 44 4.17 -5.10 6.30
CA SER A 44 4.79 -6.27 6.94
C SER A 44 6.06 -6.69 6.21
N GLY A 45 6.98 -7.34 6.94
CA GLY A 45 8.26 -7.79 6.40
C GLY A 45 9.44 -6.82 6.56
N PHE A 46 9.17 -5.54 6.85
CA PHE A 46 10.20 -4.55 7.18
C PHE A 46 9.63 -3.43 8.06
N SER A 47 10.50 -2.65 8.72
CA SER A 47 10.10 -1.46 9.48
C SER A 47 9.99 -0.22 8.60
N ILE A 48 8.89 0.55 8.72
CA ILE A 48 8.72 1.85 8.05
C ILE A 48 9.73 2.92 8.51
N THR A 49 10.58 2.61 9.48
CA THR A 49 11.73 3.45 9.85
C THR A 49 13.00 3.10 9.06
N SER A 50 12.96 2.08 8.21
CA SER A 50 14.09 1.66 7.37
C SER A 50 14.00 2.19 5.93
N TYR A 51 12.79 2.47 5.44
CA TYR A 51 12.54 2.91 4.06
C TYR A 51 11.53 4.06 4.01
N GLY A 52 11.61 4.87 2.96
CA GLY A 52 10.57 5.85 2.66
C GLY A 52 9.35 5.20 2.03
N VAL A 53 8.15 5.74 2.30
CA VAL A 53 6.89 5.26 1.73
C VAL A 53 6.29 6.34 0.85
N HIS A 54 6.08 6.00 -0.43
CA HIS A 54 5.54 6.89 -1.45
C HIS A 54 4.05 6.66 -1.65
N TRP A 55 3.33 7.76 -1.88
CA TRP A 55 1.95 7.75 -2.33
C TRP A 55 1.89 8.20 -3.79
N ILE A 56 1.19 7.42 -4.60
CA ILE A 56 1.02 7.62 -6.03
C ILE A 56 -0.45 7.41 -6.33
N ARG A 57 -1.01 8.22 -7.22
CA ARG A 57 -2.38 8.05 -7.71
C ARG A 57 -2.39 7.88 -9.22
N GLN A 58 -3.41 7.22 -9.74
CA GLN A 58 -3.61 7.06 -11.16
C GLN A 58 -5.08 7.25 -11.51
N ALA A 59 -5.38 8.25 -12.33
CA ALA A 59 -6.72 8.40 -12.91
C ALA A 59 -6.87 7.48 -14.14
N PRO A 60 -8.09 6.99 -14.44
CA PRO A 60 -8.34 6.18 -15.64
C PRO A 60 -7.84 6.89 -16.91
N GLY A 61 -7.03 6.19 -17.71
CA GLY A 61 -6.44 6.75 -18.95
C GLY A 61 -5.36 7.81 -18.74
N LYS A 62 -4.87 8.02 -17.51
CA LYS A 62 -3.75 8.93 -17.20
C LYS A 62 -2.53 8.15 -16.69
N GLY A 63 -1.37 8.80 -16.75
CA GLY A 63 -0.14 8.30 -16.16
C GLY A 63 -0.17 8.31 -14.63
N LEU A 64 0.84 7.71 -14.03
CA LEU A 64 1.07 7.78 -12.58
C LEU A 64 1.38 9.22 -12.18
N GLU A 65 0.72 9.70 -11.13
CA GLU A 65 0.98 11.00 -10.53
C GLU A 65 1.48 10.79 -9.11
N TRP A 66 2.68 11.30 -8.84
CA TRP A 66 3.24 11.27 -7.50
C TRP A 66 2.49 12.26 -6.59
N VAL A 67 2.08 11.80 -5.40
CA VAL A 67 1.31 12.58 -4.43
C VAL A 67 2.22 13.15 -3.35
N GLY A 68 3.10 12.31 -2.82
CA GLY A 68 3.98 12.65 -1.71
C GLY A 68 4.72 11.43 -1.20
N LEU A 69 5.57 11.63 -0.20
CA LEU A 69 6.22 10.55 0.52
C LEU A 69 6.54 10.97 1.96
N ILE A 70 6.67 9.97 2.82
CA ILE A 70 7.29 10.12 4.14
C ILE A 70 8.62 9.36 4.16
N TRP A 71 9.70 10.06 4.50
CA TRP A 71 11.03 9.46 4.61
C TRP A 71 11.12 8.59 5.86
N SER A 72 12.09 7.69 5.89
CA SER A 72 12.41 6.87 7.07
C SER A 72 12.73 7.70 8.33
N GLY A 73 13.26 8.92 8.15
CA GLY A 73 13.46 9.90 9.23
C GLY A 73 12.18 10.60 9.72
N GLY A 74 11.06 10.47 9.00
CA GLY A 74 9.76 11.06 9.34
C GLY A 74 9.47 12.42 8.71
N SER A 75 10.40 12.98 7.94
CA SER A 75 10.15 14.18 7.12
C SER A 75 9.28 13.86 5.92
N ASN A 76 8.41 14.78 5.54
CA ASN A 76 7.51 14.63 4.39
C ASN A 76 8.00 15.45 3.19
N ALA A 77 7.72 14.95 1.99
CA ALA A 77 7.77 15.71 0.75
C ALA A 77 6.43 15.54 0.02
N TYR A 78 5.96 16.61 -0.63
CA TYR A 78 4.66 16.64 -1.30
C TYR A 78 4.79 17.11 -2.74
N ASN A 79 3.87 16.67 -3.58
CA ASN A 79 3.62 17.32 -4.86
C ASN A 79 3.03 18.72 -4.60
N SER A 80 3.65 19.75 -5.17
CA SER A 80 3.23 21.15 -4.97
C SER A 80 1.77 21.40 -5.35
N ALA A 81 1.23 20.68 -6.34
CA ALA A 81 -0.17 20.79 -6.76
C ALA A 81 -1.17 20.20 -5.74
N LEU A 82 -0.69 19.36 -4.81
CA LEU A 82 -1.51 18.62 -3.86
C LEU A 82 -1.19 18.95 -2.40
N GLN A 83 -0.11 19.68 -2.13
CA GLN A 83 0.43 19.92 -0.78
C GLN A 83 -0.60 20.49 0.21
N ASN A 84 -1.54 21.32 -0.26
CA ASN A 84 -2.53 21.97 0.61
C ASN A 84 -3.72 21.06 0.97
N ARG A 85 -3.83 19.90 0.32
CA ARG A 85 -4.95 18.95 0.48
C ARG A 85 -4.51 17.61 1.04
N ILE A 86 -3.22 17.32 1.03
CA ILE A 86 -2.68 16.02 1.42
C ILE A 86 -1.97 16.14 2.76
N ARG A 87 -2.18 15.15 3.61
CA ARG A 87 -1.42 14.95 4.84
C ARG A 87 -0.98 13.49 4.94
N ILE A 88 0.32 13.28 5.06
CA ILE A 88 0.93 11.96 5.22
C ILE A 88 1.44 11.83 6.65
N THR A 89 1.10 10.72 7.31
CA THR A 89 1.51 10.41 8.68
C THR A 89 2.00 8.97 8.78
N ARG A 90 2.71 8.66 9.86
CA ARG A 90 3.15 7.30 10.16
C ARG A 90 2.91 6.94 11.62
N ASP A 91 2.58 5.69 11.85
CA ASP A 91 2.53 5.05 13.17
C ASP A 91 3.58 3.94 13.18
N THR A 92 4.75 4.25 13.73
CA THR A 92 5.88 3.30 13.81
C THR A 92 5.61 2.16 14.78
N SER A 93 4.69 2.32 15.73
CA SER A 93 4.33 1.25 16.67
C SER A 93 3.51 0.14 15.99
N LYS A 94 2.73 0.52 14.98
CA LYS A 94 1.90 -0.41 14.19
C LYS A 94 2.48 -0.74 12.83
N ASN A 95 3.56 -0.06 12.44
CA ASN A 95 4.15 -0.17 11.11
C ASN A 95 3.17 0.26 9.99
N HIS A 96 2.41 1.33 10.24
CA HIS A 96 1.42 1.86 9.31
C HIS A 96 1.82 3.24 8.78
N VAL A 97 1.44 3.54 7.54
CA VAL A 97 1.53 4.88 6.95
C VAL A 97 0.15 5.27 6.44
N SER A 98 -0.30 6.47 6.77
CA SER A 98 -1.61 6.99 6.34
C SER A 98 -1.45 8.21 5.44
N CYS A 99 -2.33 8.34 4.45
CA CYS A 99 -2.47 9.51 3.60
C CYS A 99 -3.93 9.95 3.57
N THR A 100 -4.17 11.14 4.11
CA THR A 100 -5.47 11.78 4.10
C THR A 100 -5.52 12.86 3.03
N GLN A 101 -6.58 12.87 2.24
CA GLN A 101 -6.88 13.91 1.27
C GLN A 101 -8.16 14.67 1.67
N GLN A 102 -8.00 15.96 1.97
CA GLN A 102 -9.10 16.87 2.28
C GLN A 102 -9.99 17.08 1.02
N PRO A 103 -11.31 17.26 1.20
CA PRO A 103 -12.18 17.68 0.11
C PRO A 103 -11.75 19.03 -0.48
N GLU A 104 -12.04 19.21 -1.77
CA GLU A 104 -11.94 20.51 -2.43
C GLU A 104 -13.12 21.39 -1.96
N ALA A 105 -12.84 22.63 -1.59
CA ALA A 105 -13.84 23.61 -1.14
C ALA A 105 -14.70 24.10 -2.30
#